data_AF-X1DEJ2-F1
#
_entry.id   AF-X1DEJ2-F1
#
_cell.length_a   1.000
_cell.length_b   1.000
_cell.length_c   1.000
_cell.angle_alpha   90.00
_cell.angle_beta   90.00
_cell.angle_gamma   90.00
#
_symmetry.space_group_name_H-M   'P 1'
#
loop_
_entity.id
_entity.type
_entity.pdbx_description
1 polymer ?
#
loop_
_entity_poly.entity_id
_entity_poly.type
_entity_poly.pdbx_seq_one_letter_code
_entity_poly.pdbx_strand_id
1 'polypeptide(L)'
;METKIFNLEKIKEITNPIEELQGKTNHLEKIHEEFVESTKSIGNLSYKEEYINQIQVLTGILNQIKEDLFKISNDNIAKFLFFQDNLIKKYMESFKESLKHLNLSENSSRQIGLFLIENKKISKIIDKSSFINSLSLNQWIQLLNSLNKNSLFLTSINKITEFYDAIMKKRLASELNKIQEHIDPILIEEYKTSFKTEEKTFDQYLQEIEGQLTREELKSKRK
;
A
#
# COMPACT_ATOMS: atom_id res chain seq x y z
N MET A 1 3.62 36.48 -25.50
CA MET A 1 3.95 36.16 -24.09
C MET A 1 3.95 34.65 -23.98
N GLU A 2 5.13 34.04 -23.90
CA GLU A 2 5.26 32.59 -23.80
C GLU A 2 4.61 32.11 -22.50
N THR A 3 3.52 31.37 -22.63
CA THR A 3 2.91 30.61 -21.55
C THR A 3 3.95 29.62 -21.03
N LYS A 4 4.46 29.86 -19.82
CA LYS A 4 5.28 28.88 -19.08
C LYS A 4 4.40 27.67 -18.78
N ILE A 5 4.32 26.78 -19.75
CA ILE A 5 3.76 25.44 -19.62
C ILE A 5 4.52 24.75 -18.48
N PHE A 6 3.76 24.14 -17.59
CA PHE A 6 4.20 23.29 -16.50
C PHE A 6 5.46 22.49 -16.88
N ASN A 7 6.64 22.94 -16.44
CA ASN A 7 7.87 22.20 -16.67
C ASN A 7 8.09 21.25 -15.49
N LEU A 8 7.47 20.08 -15.60
CA LEU A 8 7.64 18.96 -14.68
C LEU A 8 9.13 18.58 -14.53
N GLU A 9 9.94 18.77 -15.58
CA GLU A 9 11.40 18.57 -15.52
C GLU A 9 12.05 19.59 -14.59
N LYS A 10 11.59 20.85 -14.57
CA LYS A 10 12.14 21.87 -13.67
C LYS A 10 11.82 21.61 -12.20
N ILE A 11 10.67 21.00 -11.91
CA ILE A 11 10.34 20.54 -10.55
C ILE A 11 11.17 19.30 -10.19
N LYS A 12 11.35 18.37 -11.14
CA LYS A 12 12.23 17.20 -10.98
C LYS A 12 13.69 17.59 -10.75
N GLU A 13 14.20 18.58 -11.47
CA GLU A 13 15.54 19.15 -11.29
C GLU A 13 15.74 19.72 -9.88
N ILE A 14 14.70 20.36 -9.32
CA ILE A 14 14.72 20.91 -7.96
C ILE A 14 14.62 19.80 -6.90
N THR A 15 14.05 18.62 -7.23
CA THR A 15 13.89 17.48 -6.30
C THR A 15 15.00 16.44 -6.39
N ASN A 16 15.80 16.42 -7.46
CA ASN A 16 16.98 15.55 -7.61
C ASN A 16 17.89 15.53 -6.36
N PRO A 17 18.19 16.68 -5.71
CA PRO A 17 19.00 16.68 -4.49
C PRO A 17 18.41 15.88 -3.33
N ILE A 18 17.09 15.66 -3.28
CA ILE A 18 16.42 14.85 -2.25
C ILE A 18 16.60 13.37 -2.49
N GLU A 19 16.42 12.92 -3.73
CA GLU A 19 16.67 11.52 -4.08
C GLU A 19 18.13 11.17 -3.78
N GLU A 20 19.05 12.11 -4.03
CA GLU A 20 20.46 11.98 -3.67
C GLU A 20 20.68 11.97 -2.14
N LEU A 21 19.97 12.82 -1.39
CA LEU A 21 20.03 12.86 0.08
C LEU A 21 19.48 11.58 0.71
N GLN A 22 18.34 11.08 0.23
CA GLN A 22 17.74 9.81 0.66
C GLN A 22 18.68 8.64 0.35
N GLY A 23 19.28 8.64 -0.84
CA GLY A 23 20.30 7.65 -1.21
C GLY A 23 21.51 7.68 -0.26
N LYS A 24 22.02 8.87 0.07
CA LYS A 24 23.13 9.04 1.01
C LYS A 24 22.77 8.62 2.43
N THR A 25 21.56 8.91 2.91
CA THR A 25 21.07 8.48 4.22
C THR A 25 20.98 6.96 4.32
N ASN A 26 20.40 6.31 3.30
CA ASN A 26 20.30 4.85 3.25
C ASN A 26 21.69 4.20 3.16
N HIS A 27 22.61 4.80 2.40
CA HIS A 27 23.99 4.32 2.32
C HIS A 27 24.73 4.43 3.66
N LEU A 28 24.52 5.53 4.39
CA LEU A 28 25.10 5.75 5.71
C LEU A 28 24.55 4.77 6.75
N GLU A 29 23.27 4.40 6.63
CA GLU A 29 22.65 3.34 7.44
C GLU A 29 23.32 1.99 7.20
N LYS A 30 23.53 1.62 5.94
CA LYS A 30 24.20 0.38 5.56
C LYS A 30 25.65 0.33 6.04
N ILE A 31 26.43 1.41 5.86
CA ILE A 31 27.81 1.49 6.39
C ILE A 31 27.82 1.30 7.90
N HIS A 32 26.84 1.87 8.59
CA HIS A 32 26.73 1.74 10.04
C HIS A 32 26.43 0.31 10.48
N GLU A 33 25.54 -0.40 9.78
CA GLU A 33 25.27 -1.82 10.02
C GLU A 33 26.54 -2.67 9.85
N GLU A 34 27.28 -2.46 8.75
CA GLU A 34 28.55 -3.13 8.48
C GLU A 34 29.61 -2.84 9.56
N PHE A 35 29.65 -1.60 10.07
CA PHE A 35 30.53 -1.20 11.16
C PHE A 35 30.16 -1.87 12.49
N VAL A 36 28.87 -1.95 12.82
CA VAL A 36 28.38 -2.62 14.05
C VAL A 36 28.69 -4.12 14.00
N GLU A 37 28.56 -4.75 12.84
CA GLU A 37 28.91 -6.17 12.67
C GLU A 37 30.43 -6.40 12.80
N SER A 38 31.23 -5.51 12.21
CA SER A 38 32.70 -5.55 12.32
C SER A 38 33.18 -5.34 13.76
N THR A 39 32.57 -4.42 14.51
CA THR A 39 32.92 -4.14 15.91
C THR A 39 32.52 -5.28 16.86
N LYS A 40 31.39 -5.95 16.62
CA LYS A 40 31.03 -7.20 17.33
C LYS A 40 32.08 -8.30 17.12
N SER A 41 32.63 -8.39 15.92
CA SER A 41 33.68 -9.37 15.57
C SER A 41 35.01 -9.07 16.30
N ILE A 42 35.31 -7.80 16.55
CA ILE A 42 36.51 -7.36 17.31
C ILE A 42 36.38 -7.71 18.80
N GLY A 43 35.18 -7.67 19.38
CA GLY A 43 34.93 -8.08 20.76
C GLY A 43 35.28 -9.55 21.07
N ASN A 44 35.39 -10.40 20.05
CA ASN A 44 35.76 -11.81 20.17
C ASN A 44 37.27 -12.08 20.05
N LEU A 45 38.08 -11.05 19.84
CA LEU A 45 39.54 -11.15 19.73
C LEU A 45 40.20 -10.73 21.06
N SER A 46 41.23 -11.46 21.48
CA SER A 46 41.95 -11.20 22.74
C SER A 46 42.84 -9.96 22.63
N TYR A 47 42.25 -8.78 22.84
CA TYR A 47 42.94 -7.49 22.91
C TYR A 47 43.02 -6.99 24.36
N LYS A 48 43.93 -6.02 24.64
CA LYS A 48 43.96 -5.35 25.95
C LYS A 48 42.64 -4.60 26.18
N GLU A 49 42.10 -4.74 27.39
CA GLU A 49 40.80 -4.20 27.83
C GLU A 49 40.66 -2.68 27.60
N GLU A 50 41.76 -1.93 27.70
CA GLU A 50 41.81 -0.49 27.36
C GLU A 50 41.42 -0.18 25.91
N TYR A 51 41.84 -1.00 24.94
CA TYR A 51 41.48 -0.79 23.53
C TYR A 51 40.01 -1.10 23.27
N ILE A 52 39.46 -2.12 23.93
CA ILE A 52 38.04 -2.47 23.83
C ILE A 52 37.19 -1.31 24.38
N ASN A 53 37.58 -0.74 25.53
CA ASN A 53 36.91 0.42 26.12
C ASN A 53 36.98 1.66 25.21
N GLN A 54 38.13 1.93 24.59
CA GLN A 54 38.26 3.04 23.63
C GLN A 54 37.37 2.85 22.39
N ILE A 55 37.28 1.62 21.85
CA ILE A 55 36.40 1.30 20.72
C ILE A 55 34.94 1.48 21.11
N GLN A 56 34.53 1.07 22.31
CA GLN A 56 33.16 1.26 22.79
C GLN A 56 32.79 2.74 22.93
N VAL A 57 33.69 3.56 23.47
CA VAL A 57 33.51 5.01 23.57
C VAL A 57 33.38 5.64 22.18
N LEU A 58 34.27 5.30 21.24
CA LEU A 58 34.19 5.78 19.85
C LEU A 58 32.91 5.34 19.15
N THR A 59 32.45 4.11 19.39
CA THR A 59 31.19 3.59 18.87
C THR A 59 29.99 4.38 19.40
N GLY A 60 30.01 4.73 20.69
CA GLY A 60 28.98 5.57 21.30
C GLY A 60 28.92 6.97 20.68
N ILE A 61 30.07 7.60 20.44
CA ILE A 61 30.15 8.90 19.77
C ILE A 61 29.61 8.81 18.33
N LEU A 62 29.99 7.76 17.59
CA LEU A 62 29.51 7.54 16.22
C LEU A 62 27.99 7.31 16.16
N ASN A 63 27.43 6.60 17.13
CA ASN A 63 25.98 6.42 17.25
C ASN A 63 25.26 7.74 17.47
N GLN A 64 25.78 8.58 18.38
CA GLN A 64 25.19 9.88 18.65
C GLN A 64 25.22 10.78 17.39
N ILE A 65 26.35 10.82 16.69
CA ILE A 65 26.49 11.58 15.44
C ILE A 65 25.51 11.05 14.39
N LYS A 66 25.34 9.73 14.27
CA LYS A 66 24.35 9.12 13.37
C LYS A 66 22.95 9.61 13.70
N GLU A 67 22.53 9.52 14.96
CA GLU A 67 21.18 9.92 15.38
C GLU A 67 20.91 11.39 15.10
N ASP A 68 21.88 12.27 15.40
CA ASP A 68 21.77 13.70 15.14
C ASP A 68 21.67 14.01 13.64
N LEU A 69 22.49 13.36 12.81
CA LEU A 69 22.45 13.50 11.36
C LEU A 69 21.14 12.99 10.77
N PHE A 70 20.62 11.86 11.25
CA PHE A 70 19.33 11.32 10.82
C PHE A 70 18.18 12.27 11.16
N LYS A 71 18.18 12.81 12.39
CA LYS A 71 17.18 13.77 12.83
C LYS A 71 17.21 15.04 11.98
N ILE A 72 18.38 15.63 11.79
CA ILE A 72 18.55 16.84 10.96
C ILE A 72 18.13 16.58 9.52
N SER A 73 18.53 15.44 8.95
CA SER A 73 18.21 15.10 7.56
C SER A 73 16.71 14.89 7.38
N ASN A 74 16.05 14.16 8.27
CA ASN A 74 14.61 13.95 8.23
C ASN A 74 13.83 15.25 8.41
N ASP A 75 14.24 16.12 9.34
CA ASP A 75 13.61 17.43 9.53
C ASP A 75 13.75 18.31 8.28
N ASN A 76 14.91 18.29 7.63
CA ASN A 76 15.15 19.05 6.41
C ASN A 76 14.36 18.50 5.22
N ILE A 77 14.30 17.18 5.05
CA ILE A 77 13.46 16.52 4.05
C ILE A 77 12.00 16.91 4.27
N ALA A 78 11.50 16.84 5.51
CA ALA A 78 10.12 17.19 5.84
C ALA A 78 9.82 18.66 5.53
N LYS A 79 10.69 19.60 5.92
CA LYS A 79 10.54 21.02 5.60
C LYS A 79 10.52 21.27 4.10
N PHE A 80 11.37 20.59 3.34
CA PHE A 80 11.42 20.75 1.90
C PHE A 80 10.16 20.20 1.22
N LEU A 81 9.71 19.00 1.60
CA LEU A 81 8.48 18.41 1.06
C LEU A 81 7.27 19.33 1.35
N PHE A 82 7.19 19.86 2.57
CA PHE A 82 6.17 20.86 2.91
C PHE A 82 6.26 22.12 2.05
N PHE A 83 7.46 22.61 1.77
CA PHE A 83 7.67 23.75 0.87
C PHE A 83 7.27 23.43 -0.57
N GLN A 84 7.62 22.25 -1.07
CA GLN A 84 7.25 21.74 -2.39
C GLN A 84 5.72 21.68 -2.54
N ASP A 85 5.03 21.11 -1.57
CA ASP A 85 3.56 21.03 -1.57
C ASP A 85 2.91 22.42 -1.59
N ASN A 86 3.43 23.35 -0.79
CA ASN A 86 2.93 24.72 -0.77
C ASN A 86 3.16 25.44 -2.10
N LEU A 87 4.30 25.21 -2.75
CA LEU A 87 4.58 25.75 -4.08
C LEU A 87 3.62 25.20 -5.13
N ILE A 88 3.41 23.87 -5.14
CA ILE A 88 2.47 23.21 -6.04
C ILE A 88 1.07 23.78 -5.84
N LYS A 89 0.63 23.90 -4.58
CA LYS A 89 -0.69 24.43 -4.23
C LYS A 89 -0.86 25.88 -4.71
N LYS A 90 0.09 26.77 -4.37
CA LYS A 90 0.04 28.18 -4.80
C LYS A 90 0.03 28.31 -6.32
N TYR A 91 0.80 27.48 -7.02
CA TYR A 91 0.82 27.48 -8.47
C TYR A 91 -0.51 26.98 -9.05
N MET A 92 -1.08 25.88 -8.53
CA MET A 92 -2.39 25.39 -8.94
C MET A 92 -3.49 26.43 -8.74
N GLU A 93 -3.47 27.14 -7.61
CA GLU A 93 -4.40 28.25 -7.34
C GLU A 93 -4.20 29.38 -8.35
N SER A 94 -2.97 29.84 -8.58
CA SER A 94 -2.66 30.86 -9.57
C SER A 94 -3.06 30.45 -11.00
N PHE A 95 -2.90 29.19 -11.35
CA PHE A 95 -3.29 28.64 -12.65
C PHE A 95 -4.81 28.54 -12.78
N LYS A 96 -5.52 28.09 -11.73
CA LYS A 96 -6.98 28.09 -11.67
C LYS A 96 -7.53 29.51 -11.83
N GLU A 97 -6.96 30.51 -11.16
CA GLU A 97 -7.36 31.91 -11.34
C GLU A 97 -7.09 32.40 -12.76
N SER A 98 -5.94 32.07 -13.34
CA SER A 98 -5.62 32.40 -14.74
C SER A 98 -6.62 31.75 -15.72
N LEU A 99 -7.06 30.53 -15.46
CA LEU A 99 -8.09 29.84 -16.25
C LEU A 99 -9.48 30.45 -16.07
N LYS A 100 -9.84 30.96 -14.89
CA LYS A 100 -11.12 31.68 -14.69
C LYS A 100 -11.17 32.98 -15.48
N HIS A 101 -10.03 33.64 -15.65
CA HIS A 101 -9.93 34.87 -16.46
C HIS A 101 -9.88 34.61 -17.97
N LEU A 102 -9.68 33.36 -18.39
CA LEU A 102 -9.82 32.96 -19.78
C LEU A 102 -11.32 32.91 -20.14
N ASN A 103 -11.83 34.01 -20.67
CA ASN A 103 -13.15 34.04 -21.33
C ASN A 103 -13.10 33.24 -22.62
N LEU A 104 -13.36 31.93 -22.52
CA LEU A 104 -13.55 31.06 -23.67
C LEU A 104 -14.97 31.24 -24.21
N SER A 105 -15.10 31.38 -25.54
CA SER A 105 -16.41 31.33 -26.18
C SER A 105 -17.07 29.97 -25.95
N GLU A 106 -18.40 29.91 -25.94
CA GLU A 106 -19.16 28.66 -25.72
C GLU A 106 -18.72 27.55 -26.69
N ASN A 107 -18.45 27.89 -27.95
CA ASN A 107 -17.95 26.96 -28.96
C ASN A 107 -16.53 26.44 -28.65
N SER A 108 -15.62 27.32 -28.22
CA SER A 108 -14.26 26.93 -27.84
C SER A 108 -14.26 26.00 -26.62
N SER A 109 -15.07 26.32 -25.61
CA SER A 109 -15.25 25.49 -24.41
C SER A 109 -15.83 24.12 -24.76
N ARG A 110 -16.80 24.05 -25.67
CA ARG A 110 -17.40 22.80 -26.14
C ARG A 110 -16.39 21.93 -26.88
N GLN A 111 -15.58 22.50 -27.77
CA GLN A 111 -14.53 21.75 -28.48
C GLN A 111 -13.46 21.21 -27.53
N ILE A 112 -13.01 22.01 -26.57
CA ILE A 112 -12.05 21.57 -25.55
C ILE A 112 -12.66 20.45 -24.68
N GLY A 113 -13.91 20.61 -24.25
CA GLY A 113 -14.62 19.59 -23.46
C GLY A 113 -14.75 18.27 -24.20
N LEU A 114 -15.20 18.30 -25.46
CA LEU A 114 -15.32 17.10 -26.30
C LEU A 114 -13.96 16.43 -26.51
N PHE A 115 -12.92 17.21 -26.80
CA PHE A 115 -11.56 16.68 -26.93
C PHE A 115 -11.06 15.99 -25.66
N LEU A 116 -11.33 16.54 -24.48
CA LEU A 116 -10.94 15.96 -23.19
C LEU A 116 -11.70 14.66 -22.88
N ILE A 117 -12.98 14.59 -23.26
CA ILE A 117 -13.83 13.38 -23.16
C ILE A 117 -13.28 12.28 -24.08
N GLU A 118 -13.09 12.59 -25.36
CA GLU A 118 -12.62 11.65 -26.38
C GLU A 118 -11.27 11.02 -26.01
N ASN A 119 -10.37 11.82 -25.44
CA ASN A 119 -9.05 11.37 -25.04
C ASN A 119 -8.99 10.78 -23.61
N LYS A 120 -10.12 10.60 -22.92
CA LYS A 120 -10.19 10.09 -21.53
C LYS A 120 -9.27 10.84 -20.56
N LYS A 121 -9.00 12.12 -20.80
CA LYS A 121 -8.12 12.97 -19.97
C LYS A 121 -8.87 13.67 -18.83
N ILE A 122 -10.14 13.33 -18.60
CA ILE A 122 -10.92 13.80 -17.47
C ILE A 122 -10.48 13.02 -16.22
N SER A 123 -9.45 13.52 -15.57
CA SER A 123 -9.06 13.07 -14.24
C SER A 123 -9.93 13.79 -13.22
N LYS A 124 -10.52 13.06 -12.25
CA LYS A 124 -11.12 13.68 -11.06
C LYS A 124 -10.04 14.55 -10.41
N ILE A 125 -10.30 15.85 -10.23
CA ILE A 125 -9.39 16.73 -9.51
C ILE A 125 -9.31 16.20 -8.08
N ILE A 126 -8.20 15.56 -7.72
CA ILE A 126 -7.92 15.18 -6.35
C ILE A 126 -7.44 16.46 -5.66
N ASP A 127 -8.33 17.15 -4.97
CA ASP A 127 -8.05 18.46 -4.33
C ASP A 127 -7.01 18.39 -3.20
N LYS A 128 -6.54 17.20 -2.82
CA LYS A 128 -5.48 16.99 -1.83
C LYS A 128 -4.61 15.80 -2.21
N SER A 129 -3.37 16.04 -2.63
CA SER A 129 -2.29 15.08 -2.42
C SER A 129 -1.99 15.06 -0.92
N SER A 130 -2.67 14.21 -0.17
CA SER A 130 -2.38 14.03 1.25
C SER A 130 -1.14 13.16 1.38
N PHE A 131 -0.04 13.76 1.82
CA PHE A 131 1.08 13.01 2.35
C PHE A 131 0.66 12.45 3.72
N ILE A 132 0.51 11.12 3.79
CA ILE A 132 0.28 10.40 5.02
C ILE A 132 1.58 9.66 5.31
N ASN A 133 2.29 10.08 6.37
CA ASN A 133 3.40 9.29 6.89
C ASN A 133 2.92 7.87 7.14
N SER A 134 3.58 6.86 6.57
CA SER A 134 3.23 5.48 6.90
C SER A 134 3.45 5.28 8.40
N LEU A 135 2.45 4.74 9.08
CA LEU A 135 2.59 4.36 10.48
C LEU A 135 3.78 3.41 10.63
N SER A 136 4.63 3.67 11.63
CA SER A 136 5.66 2.70 12.00
C SER A 136 5.02 1.42 12.51
N LEU A 137 5.75 0.30 12.47
CA LEU A 137 5.23 -1.00 12.91
C LEU A 137 4.67 -0.96 14.34
N ASN A 138 5.32 -0.22 15.23
CA ASN A 138 4.85 -0.03 16.61
C ASN A 138 3.52 0.75 16.67
N GLN A 139 3.34 1.75 15.82
CA GLN A 139 2.09 2.51 15.75
C GLN A 139 0.95 1.66 15.16
N TRP A 140 1.25 0.78 14.20
CA TRP A 140 0.28 -0.20 13.69
C TRP A 140 -0.20 -1.15 14.79
N ILE A 141 0.70 -1.68 15.60
CA ILE A 141 0.36 -2.58 16.71
C ILE A 141 -0.49 -1.85 17.77
N GLN A 142 -0.13 -0.61 18.11
CA GLN A 142 -0.92 0.20 19.05
C GLN A 142 -2.31 0.54 18.52
N LEU A 143 -2.43 0.85 17.22
CA LEU A 143 -3.71 1.08 16.57
C LEU A 143 -4.58 -0.18 16.59
N LEU A 144 -4.02 -1.33 16.21
CA LEU A 144 -4.71 -2.63 16.28
C LEU A 144 -5.20 -2.95 17.70
N ASN A 145 -4.35 -2.74 18.71
CA ASN A 145 -4.72 -2.95 20.10
C ASN A 145 -5.82 -1.99 20.58
N SER A 146 -5.82 -0.75 20.07
CA SER A 146 -6.85 0.24 20.39
C SER A 146 -8.18 -0.07 19.73
N LEU A 147 -8.15 -0.53 18.47
CA LEU A 147 -9.32 -0.97 17.72
C LEU A 147 -9.95 -2.21 18.35
N ASN A 148 -9.13 -3.18 18.79
CA ASN A 148 -9.60 -4.38 19.51
C ASN A 148 -10.25 -4.07 20.87
N LYS A 149 -10.01 -2.88 21.44
CA LYS A 149 -10.65 -2.43 22.69
C LYS A 149 -11.80 -1.44 22.44
N ASN A 150 -12.01 -1.03 21.19
CA ASN A 150 -13.02 -0.04 20.85
C ASN A 150 -14.37 -0.72 20.57
N SER A 151 -15.36 -0.46 21.43
CA SER A 151 -16.68 -1.07 21.34
C SER A 151 -17.44 -0.74 20.05
N LEU A 152 -17.30 0.48 19.51
CA LEU A 152 -17.94 0.88 18.26
C LEU A 152 -17.34 0.15 17.05
N PHE A 153 -16.01 0.01 17.03
CA PHE A 153 -15.30 -0.74 16.01
C PHE A 153 -15.72 -2.21 16.03
N LEU A 154 -15.68 -2.87 17.19
CA LEU A 154 -16.11 -4.26 17.33
C LEU A 154 -17.58 -4.45 16.92
N THR A 155 -18.47 -3.54 17.33
CA THR A 155 -19.88 -3.58 16.91
C THR A 155 -20.03 -3.48 15.40
N SER A 156 -19.22 -2.63 14.76
CA SER A 156 -19.24 -2.46 13.30
C SER A 156 -18.72 -3.70 12.58
N ILE A 157 -17.64 -4.31 13.09
CA ILE A 157 -17.11 -5.58 12.59
C ILE A 157 -18.15 -6.68 12.70
N ASN A 158 -18.83 -6.81 13.85
CA ASN A 158 -19.88 -7.82 14.02
C ASN A 158 -21.01 -7.63 13.01
N LYS A 159 -21.46 -6.40 12.77
CA LYS A 159 -22.47 -6.10 11.75
C LYS A 159 -22.00 -6.46 10.34
N ILE A 160 -20.71 -6.25 10.03
CA ILE A 160 -20.13 -6.65 8.75
C ILE A 160 -20.12 -8.17 8.61
N THR A 161 -19.73 -8.89 9.67
CA THR A 161 -19.76 -10.36 9.70
C THR A 161 -21.18 -10.89 9.51
N GLU A 162 -22.16 -10.33 10.23
CA GLU A 162 -23.58 -10.70 10.07
C GLU A 162 -24.09 -10.44 8.65
N PHE A 163 -23.71 -9.32 8.06
CA PHE A 163 -24.08 -8.97 6.69
C PHE A 163 -23.43 -9.91 5.66
N TYR A 164 -22.15 -10.25 5.87
CA TYR A 164 -21.43 -11.22 5.05
C TYR A 164 -22.10 -12.61 5.12
N ASP A 165 -22.43 -13.07 6.33
CA ASP A 165 -23.15 -14.33 6.53
C ASP A 165 -24.51 -14.32 5.82
N ALA A 166 -25.22 -13.19 5.85
CA ALA A 166 -26.48 -13.03 5.13
C ALA A 166 -26.30 -13.12 3.60
N ILE A 167 -25.24 -12.50 3.06
CA ILE A 167 -24.88 -12.63 1.64
C ILE A 167 -24.57 -14.08 1.28
N MET A 168 -23.76 -14.75 2.10
CA MET A 168 -23.36 -16.13 1.86
C MET A 168 -24.55 -17.09 1.88
N LYS A 169 -25.47 -16.93 2.85
CA LYS A 169 -26.73 -17.69 2.87
C LYS A 169 -27.58 -17.44 1.64
N LYS A 170 -27.70 -16.18 1.21
CA LYS A 170 -28.46 -15.82 0.00
C LYS A 170 -27.84 -16.41 -1.26
N ARG A 171 -26.51 -16.41 -1.37
CA ARG A 171 -25.78 -16.97 -2.51
C ARG A 171 -25.91 -18.50 -2.53
N LEU A 172 -25.74 -19.16 -1.39
CA LEU A 172 -25.97 -20.60 -1.27
C LEU A 172 -27.40 -20.97 -1.68
N ALA A 173 -28.41 -20.26 -1.18
CA ALA A 173 -29.80 -20.49 -1.57
C ALA A 173 -30.03 -20.28 -3.08
N SER A 174 -29.41 -19.26 -3.67
CA SER A 174 -29.49 -19.01 -5.11
C SER A 174 -28.84 -20.11 -5.94
N GLU A 175 -27.76 -20.72 -5.46
CA GLU A 175 -27.11 -21.84 -6.16
C GLU A 175 -27.91 -23.14 -5.98
N LEU A 176 -28.44 -23.40 -4.78
CA LEU A 176 -29.30 -24.56 -4.53
C LEU A 176 -30.58 -24.53 -5.38
N ASN A 177 -31.15 -23.35 -5.64
CA ASN A 177 -32.32 -23.21 -6.52
C ASN A 177 -32.03 -23.48 -8.00
N LYS A 178 -30.76 -23.49 -8.42
CA LYS A 178 -30.35 -23.81 -9.80
C LYS A 178 -30.12 -25.31 -10.01
N ILE A 179 -30.09 -26.09 -8.92
CA ILE A 179 -29.91 -27.54 -8.97
C ILE A 179 -31.17 -28.19 -9.56
N GLN A 180 -30.98 -29.11 -10.51
CA GLN A 180 -32.07 -29.87 -11.11
C GLN A 180 -32.67 -30.86 -10.09
N GLU A 181 -33.97 -31.15 -10.18
CA GLU A 181 -34.70 -32.01 -9.22
C GLU A 181 -34.20 -33.46 -9.15
N HIS A 182 -33.33 -33.89 -10.07
CA HIS A 182 -32.86 -35.28 -10.20
C HIS A 182 -31.47 -35.53 -9.60
N ILE A 183 -30.88 -34.55 -8.92
CA ILE A 183 -29.56 -34.67 -8.31
C ILE A 183 -29.66 -35.35 -6.94
N ASP A 184 -28.72 -36.25 -6.64
CA ASP A 184 -28.66 -36.99 -5.39
C ASP A 184 -28.62 -36.03 -4.18
N PRO A 185 -29.56 -36.15 -3.22
CA PRO A 185 -29.57 -35.37 -1.99
C PRO A 185 -28.23 -35.39 -1.22
N ILE A 186 -27.44 -36.46 -1.32
CA ILE A 186 -26.14 -36.58 -0.65
C ILE A 186 -25.14 -35.58 -1.22
N LEU A 187 -25.04 -35.48 -2.55
CA LEU A 187 -24.18 -34.52 -3.26
C LEU A 187 -24.54 -33.07 -2.94
N ILE A 188 -25.82 -32.78 -2.69
CA ILE A 188 -26.31 -31.46 -2.31
C ILE A 188 -25.85 -31.09 -0.89
N GLU A 189 -25.86 -32.04 0.06
CA GLU A 189 -25.36 -31.81 1.43
C GLU A 189 -23.83 -31.66 1.49
N GLU A 190 -23.10 -32.43 0.69
CA GLU A 190 -21.64 -32.27 0.57
C GLU A 190 -21.27 -30.92 -0.06
N TYR A 191 -22.03 -30.46 -1.08
CA TYR A 191 -21.86 -29.12 -1.64
C TYR A 191 -22.12 -28.01 -0.62
N LYS A 192 -23.18 -28.09 0.20
CA LYS A 192 -23.45 -27.11 1.27
C LYS A 192 -22.30 -27.00 2.26
N THR A 193 -21.61 -28.11 2.51
CA THR A 193 -20.46 -28.16 3.41
C THR A 193 -19.23 -27.54 2.74
N SER A 194 -18.97 -27.88 1.48
CA SER A 194 -17.86 -27.35 0.68
C SER A 194 -17.99 -25.84 0.41
N PHE A 195 -19.20 -25.33 0.19
CA PHE A 195 -19.48 -23.92 -0.09
C PHE A 195 -19.09 -22.98 1.06
N LYS A 196 -19.01 -23.48 2.30
CA LYS A 196 -18.54 -22.72 3.46
C LYS A 196 -17.03 -22.48 3.45
N THR A 197 -16.28 -23.38 2.82
CA THR A 197 -14.82 -23.32 2.71
C THR A 197 -14.37 -22.69 1.41
N GLU A 198 -15.07 -22.93 0.32
CA GLU A 198 -14.74 -22.39 -1.01
C GLU A 198 -16.02 -21.98 -1.74
N GLU A 199 -16.13 -20.71 -2.16
CA GLU A 199 -17.33 -20.12 -2.79
C GLU A 199 -17.55 -20.55 -4.26
N LYS A 200 -17.36 -21.83 -4.55
CA LYS A 200 -17.52 -22.43 -5.88
C LYS A 200 -19.00 -22.57 -6.23
N THR A 201 -19.33 -22.50 -7.52
CA THR A 201 -20.69 -22.81 -7.99
C THR A 201 -20.94 -24.33 -7.95
N PHE A 202 -22.21 -24.74 -7.99
CA PHE A 202 -22.55 -26.17 -7.97
C PHE A 202 -21.95 -26.92 -9.17
N ASP A 203 -21.92 -26.31 -10.35
CA ASP A 203 -21.32 -26.90 -11.56
C ASP A 203 -19.79 -27.06 -11.43
N GLN A 204 -19.12 -26.11 -10.77
CA GLN A 204 -17.67 -26.20 -10.52
C GLN A 204 -17.35 -27.31 -9.52
N TYR A 205 -18.21 -27.46 -8.50
CA TYR A 205 -18.12 -28.54 -7.53
C TYR A 205 -18.32 -29.91 -8.19
N LEU A 206 -19.32 -30.04 -9.08
CA LEU A 206 -19.55 -31.26 -9.86
C LEU A 206 -18.35 -31.62 -10.74
N GLN A 207 -17.81 -30.65 -11.50
CA GLN A 207 -16.63 -30.88 -12.35
C GLN A 207 -15.39 -31.34 -11.57
N GLU A 208 -15.24 -30.86 -10.33
CA GLU A 208 -14.13 -31.23 -9.47
C GLU A 208 -14.30 -32.66 -8.93
N ILE A 209 -15.50 -33.04 -8.50
CA ILE A 209 -15.82 -34.42 -8.10
C ILE A 209 -15.64 -35.38 -9.28
N GLU A 210 -16.18 -35.05 -10.45
CA GLU A 210 -16.03 -35.85 -11.67
C GLU A 210 -14.55 -36.00 -12.05
N GLY A 211 -13.77 -34.92 -11.95
CA GLY A 211 -12.33 -34.94 -12.19
C GLY A 211 -11.55 -35.80 -11.18
N GLN A 212 -11.99 -35.86 -9.93
CA GLN A 212 -11.39 -36.71 -8.89
C GLN A 212 -11.74 -38.19 -9.09
N LEU A 213 -13.02 -38.51 -9.34
CA LEU A 213 -13.48 -39.88 -9.64
C LEU A 213 -12.76 -40.45 -10.87
N THR A 214 -12.68 -39.67 -11.95
CA THR A 214 -11.97 -40.08 -13.18
C THR A 214 -10.49 -40.36 -12.93
N ARG A 215 -9.84 -39.60 -12.03
CA ARG A 215 -8.43 -39.82 -11.65
C ARG A 215 -8.25 -41.08 -10.81
N GLU A 216 -9.19 -41.41 -9.93
CA GLU A 216 -9.15 -42.64 -9.14
C GLU A 216 -9.41 -43.89 -10.00
N GLU A 217 -10.35 -43.82 -10.94
CA GLU A 217 -10.61 -44.88 -11.92
C GLU A 217 -9.40 -45.13 -12.85
N LEU A 218 -8.68 -44.07 -13.24
CA LEU A 218 -7.45 -44.20 -14.02
C LEU A 218 -6.30 -44.82 -13.21
N LYS A 219 -6.26 -44.60 -11.88
CA LYS A 219 -5.27 -45.22 -10.99
C LYS A 219 -5.57 -46.69 -10.74
N SER A 220 -6.85 -47.08 -10.63
CA SER A 220 -7.24 -48.48 -10.43
C SER A 220 -7.01 -49.35 -11.68
N LYS A 221 -7.08 -48.79 -12.88
CA LYS A 221 -6.73 -49.49 -14.16
C LYS A 221 -5.23 -49.57 -14.46
N ARG A 222 -4.39 -48.85 -13.72
CA ARG A 222 -2.91 -48.89 -13.86
C ARG A 222 -2.23 -49.85 -12.88
N LYS A 223 -2.99 -50.54 -12.03
CA LYS A 223 -2.53 -51.68 -11.22
C LYS A 223 -2.90 -52.99 -11.91
#